data_AF-A0A6P8ICI4-F1
#
_entry.id   AF-A0A6P8ICI4-F1
#
_cell.length_a   1.000
_cell.length_b   1.000
_cell.length_c   1.000
_cell.angle_alpha   90.00
_cell.angle_beta   90.00
_cell.angle_gamma   90.00
#
_symmetry.space_group_name_H-M   'P 1'
#
loop_
_entity.id
_entity.type
_entity.pdbx_description
1 polymer ?
#
loop_
_entity_poly.entity_id
_entity_poly.type
_entity_poly.pdbx_seq_one_letter_code
_entity_poly.pdbx_strand_id
1 'polypeptide(L)'
;MMLTLIPVTILVVVLPFSVTQASTHNGGDGITYRLNVVQDVCLERGSTNFNYLQYLLVGRHPQYPKKRSLVQFENLPLECPVHKIRWAKMYLYFAYSHKASGHTVIQTPYISRPIQVHLVKKAWAESQATSVRRLNGINWSQPYLDLNNNDAEATPQDCATTIYSFRPSGFVEFDVTRAVRSWRKGTPNHGMLLWATDENLAGRDLRFASNAHPDSKKHAFINVMCEY
;
A
#
# COMPACT_ATOMS: atom_id res chain seq x y z
N MET A 1 -9.72 -36.63 -44.30
CA MET A 1 -9.99 -35.24 -43.86
C MET A 1 -8.96 -34.90 -42.79
N MET A 2 -7.94 -34.14 -43.15
CA MET A 2 -6.74 -33.90 -42.33
C MET A 2 -6.96 -32.60 -41.52
N LEU A 3 -7.02 -32.70 -40.19
CA LEU A 3 -7.16 -31.55 -39.30
C LEU A 3 -5.78 -30.93 -39.06
N THR A 4 -5.54 -29.75 -39.63
CA THR A 4 -4.38 -28.91 -39.31
C THR A 4 -4.63 -28.14 -38.02
N LEU A 5 -3.91 -28.48 -36.96
CA LEU A 5 -3.82 -27.69 -35.72
C LEU A 5 -2.94 -26.47 -35.95
N ILE A 6 -3.53 -25.27 -35.85
CA ILE A 6 -2.79 -24.00 -35.87
C ILE A 6 -2.31 -23.72 -34.44
N PRO A 7 -1.01 -23.57 -34.18
CA PRO A 7 -0.52 -23.19 -32.86
C PRO A 7 -0.83 -21.71 -32.63
N VAL A 8 -1.68 -21.42 -31.63
CA VAL A 8 -1.91 -20.05 -31.14
C VAL A 8 -0.75 -19.68 -30.22
N THR A 9 0.21 -18.94 -30.74
CA THR A 9 1.27 -18.32 -29.96
C THR A 9 0.66 -17.18 -29.13
N ILE A 10 0.50 -17.42 -27.82
CA ILE A 10 0.11 -16.36 -26.88
C ILE A 10 1.31 -15.43 -26.72
N LEU A 11 1.26 -14.27 -27.40
CA LEU A 11 2.21 -13.19 -27.22
C LEU A 11 1.94 -12.56 -25.85
N VAL A 12 2.74 -12.91 -24.84
CA VAL A 12 2.75 -12.18 -23.57
C VAL A 12 3.36 -10.81 -23.85
N VAL A 13 2.50 -9.80 -23.99
CA VAL A 13 2.93 -8.39 -24.06
C VAL A 13 3.51 -8.03 -22.70
N VAL A 14 4.83 -8.13 -22.57
CA VAL A 14 5.57 -7.55 -21.45
C VAL A 14 5.54 -6.04 -21.66
N LEU A 15 4.59 -5.36 -21.03
CA LEU A 15 4.61 -3.90 -20.97
C LEU A 15 5.93 -3.49 -20.31
N PRO A 16 6.72 -2.60 -20.93
CA PRO A 16 7.92 -2.08 -20.30
C PRO A 16 7.46 -1.24 -19.11
N PHE A 17 7.61 -1.78 -17.90
CA PHE A 17 7.59 -0.93 -16.72
C PHE A 17 8.76 0.04 -16.90
N SER A 18 8.46 1.32 -17.12
CA SER A 18 9.46 2.37 -16.98
C SER A 18 10.07 2.19 -15.59
N VAL A 19 11.32 1.76 -15.53
CA VAL A 19 12.07 1.71 -14.28
C VAL A 19 12.36 3.17 -13.94
N THR A 20 11.41 3.87 -13.31
CA THR A 20 11.75 5.10 -12.61
C THR A 20 12.70 4.68 -11.50
N GLN A 21 13.94 5.15 -11.65
CA GLN A 21 15.01 4.87 -10.72
C GLN A 21 14.81 5.75 -9.49
N ALA A 22 14.95 5.17 -8.30
CA ALA A 22 14.86 5.89 -7.04
C ALA A 22 15.77 7.13 -7.04
N SER A 23 15.25 8.28 -6.61
CA SER A 23 16.06 9.51 -6.53
C SER A 23 16.94 9.48 -5.27
N THR A 24 18.16 10.01 -5.37
CA THR A 24 19.15 9.97 -4.29
C THR A 24 19.53 11.36 -3.77
N HIS A 25 19.76 11.48 -2.46
CA HIS A 25 20.28 12.68 -1.82
C HIS A 25 21.37 12.31 -0.80
N ASN A 26 22.51 13.01 -0.82
CA ASN A 26 23.57 12.87 0.18
C ASN A 26 23.52 14.08 1.11
N GLY A 27 23.18 13.85 2.38
CA GLY A 27 23.08 14.88 3.41
C GLY A 27 24.33 15.07 4.26
N GLY A 28 25.43 14.35 3.97
CA GLY A 28 26.65 14.32 4.78
C GLY A 28 26.68 13.24 5.88
N ASP A 29 25.55 12.58 6.16
CA ASP A 29 25.39 11.45 7.11
C ASP A 29 24.88 10.18 6.39
N GLY A 30 25.32 10.00 5.14
CA GLY A 30 24.92 8.90 4.26
C GLY A 30 24.04 9.30 3.08
N ILE A 31 23.69 8.29 2.27
CA ILE A 31 22.89 8.42 1.06
C ILE A 31 21.45 8.02 1.38
N THR A 32 20.51 8.94 1.17
CA THR A 32 19.08 8.64 1.23
C THR A 32 18.56 8.36 -0.17
N TYR A 33 17.94 7.19 -0.34
CA TYR A 33 17.20 6.80 -1.53
C TYR A 33 15.71 7.03 -1.29
N ARG A 34 15.04 7.72 -2.20
CA ARG A 34 13.58 7.86 -2.22
C ARG A 34 12.99 6.91 -3.24
N LEU A 35 12.17 5.97 -2.77
CA LEU A 35 11.41 5.03 -3.57
C LEU A 35 9.99 5.59 -3.73
N ASN A 36 9.60 5.95 -4.94
CA ASN A 36 8.25 6.44 -5.21
C ASN A 36 7.24 5.28 -5.25
N VAL A 37 5.97 5.59 -5.02
CA VAL A 37 4.88 4.65 -5.25
C VAL A 37 4.81 4.27 -6.74
N VAL A 38 4.61 2.99 -7.03
CA VAL A 38 4.45 2.44 -8.38
C VAL A 38 3.00 2.09 -8.66
N GLN A 39 2.29 1.57 -7.66
CA GLN A 39 0.88 1.25 -7.77
C GLN A 39 0.23 1.23 -6.39
N ASP A 40 -1.03 1.62 -6.29
CA ASP A 40 -1.81 1.57 -5.05
C ASP A 40 -3.30 1.29 -5.29
N VAL A 41 -4.00 0.73 -4.32
CA VAL A 41 -5.43 0.45 -4.49
C VAL A 41 -6.15 0.33 -3.15
N CYS A 42 -7.39 0.79 -3.12
CA CYS A 42 -8.30 0.56 -2.01
C CYS A 42 -9.07 -0.76 -2.18
N LEU A 43 -9.10 -1.57 -1.12
CA LEU A 43 -9.89 -2.79 -1.00
C LEU A 43 -11.13 -2.49 -0.15
N GLU A 44 -12.29 -2.29 -0.80
CA GLU A 44 -13.53 -1.90 -0.10
C GLU A 44 -14.67 -2.91 -0.23
N ARG A 45 -15.11 -3.28 -1.44
CA ARG A 45 -16.30 -4.15 -1.59
C ARG A 45 -16.25 -5.07 -2.79
N GLY A 46 -16.58 -6.34 -2.54
CA GLY A 46 -16.71 -7.39 -3.53
C GLY A 46 -15.62 -7.35 -4.59
N SER A 47 -16.06 -7.45 -5.85
CA SER A 47 -15.21 -7.45 -7.06
C SER A 47 -15.04 -6.06 -7.69
N THR A 48 -15.36 -4.98 -6.97
CA THR A 48 -15.14 -3.62 -7.48
C THR A 48 -13.68 -3.22 -7.24
N ASN A 49 -13.02 -2.77 -8.30
CA ASN A 49 -11.69 -2.17 -8.25
C ASN A 49 -11.81 -0.65 -8.01
N PHE A 50 -10.93 -0.11 -7.18
CA PHE A 50 -10.97 1.30 -6.75
C PHE A 50 -9.66 2.05 -7.05
N ASN A 51 -8.94 1.68 -8.11
CA ASN A 51 -7.70 2.34 -8.51
C ASN A 51 -7.86 3.79 -9.00
N TYR A 52 -9.10 4.21 -9.27
CA TYR A 52 -9.41 5.57 -9.70
C TYR A 52 -9.57 6.56 -8.53
N LEU A 53 -9.62 6.06 -7.29
CA LEU A 53 -9.81 6.93 -6.13
C LEU A 53 -8.56 7.77 -5.89
N GLN A 54 -8.75 9.07 -5.67
CA GLN A 54 -7.70 10.00 -5.24
C GLN A 54 -7.22 9.75 -3.80
N TYR A 55 -7.86 8.81 -3.09
CA TYR A 55 -7.57 8.50 -1.71
C TYR A 55 -7.50 6.99 -1.45
N LEU A 56 -6.48 6.59 -0.72
CA LEU A 56 -6.37 5.31 -0.04
C LEU A 56 -7.19 5.34 1.25
N LEU A 57 -8.01 4.32 1.45
CA LEU A 57 -9.03 4.28 2.50
C LEU A 57 -8.66 3.24 3.54
N VAL A 58 -8.76 3.60 4.82
CA VAL A 58 -8.49 2.68 5.93
C VAL A 58 -9.52 2.86 7.05
N GLY A 59 -10.07 1.75 7.53
CA GLY A 59 -11.11 1.72 8.57
C GLY A 59 -12.50 1.53 8.00
N ARG A 60 -13.54 1.89 8.76
CA ARG A 60 -14.92 1.56 8.42
C ARG A 60 -15.91 2.63 8.84
N HIS A 61 -16.79 3.03 7.93
CA HIS A 61 -17.99 3.80 8.27
C HIS A 61 -19.11 2.89 8.79
N PRO A 62 -20.01 3.39 9.65
CA PRO A 62 -21.27 2.70 9.95
C PRO A 62 -22.01 2.35 8.66
N GLN A 63 -22.56 1.14 8.55
CA GLN A 63 -23.32 0.64 7.38
C GLN A 63 -22.51 0.45 6.07
N TYR A 64 -21.23 0.79 6.04
CA TYR A 64 -20.33 0.49 4.93
C TYR A 64 -19.39 -0.67 5.30
N PRO A 65 -18.82 -1.35 4.29
CA PRO A 65 -17.78 -2.34 4.53
C PRO A 65 -16.51 -1.68 5.09
N LYS A 66 -15.67 -2.53 5.69
CA LYS A 66 -14.31 -2.16 6.07
C LYS A 66 -13.45 -1.89 4.85
N LYS A 67 -12.40 -1.10 5.05
CA LYS A 67 -11.50 -0.67 3.99
C LYS A 67 -10.05 -0.88 4.43
N ARG A 68 -9.28 -1.44 3.52
CA ARG A 68 -7.82 -1.54 3.61
C ARG A 68 -7.21 -1.03 2.31
N SER A 69 -5.94 -0.69 2.32
CA SER A 69 -5.28 -0.19 1.11
C SER A 69 -3.92 -0.86 0.91
N LEU A 70 -3.58 -1.12 -0.35
CA LEU A 70 -2.28 -1.64 -0.77
C LEU A 70 -1.48 -0.53 -1.41
N VAL A 71 -0.17 -0.50 -1.14
CA VAL A 71 0.77 0.45 -1.76
C VAL A 71 2.07 -0.28 -2.07
N GLN A 72 2.51 -0.25 -3.32
CA GLN A 72 3.79 -0.78 -3.75
C GLN A 72 4.72 0.34 -4.21
N PHE A 73 6.01 0.19 -3.92
CA PHE A 73 7.04 1.18 -4.21
C PHE A 73 8.07 0.66 -5.20
N GLU A 74 8.86 1.56 -5.76
CA GLU A 74 10.05 1.25 -6.56
C GLU A 74 11.01 0.32 -5.81
N ASN A 75 11.84 -0.40 -6.56
CA ASN A 75 12.87 -1.23 -5.96
C ASN A 75 14.04 -0.38 -5.48
N LEU A 76 14.60 -0.73 -4.32
CA LEU A 76 15.83 -0.10 -3.82
C LEU A 76 17.00 -0.39 -4.81
N PRO A 77 17.82 0.60 -5.18
CA PRO A 77 18.99 0.40 -6.05
C PRO A 77 20.10 -0.45 -5.39
N LEU A 78 20.75 -1.33 -6.17
CA LEU A 78 21.70 -2.34 -5.68
C LEU A 78 22.91 -1.76 -4.91
N GLU A 79 23.21 -0.49 -5.14
CA GLU A 79 24.26 0.30 -4.50
C GLU A 79 24.06 0.45 -2.98
N CYS A 80 22.83 0.21 -2.49
CA CYS A 80 22.54 0.10 -1.07
C CYS A 80 22.39 -1.37 -0.63
N PRO A 81 23.47 -2.04 -0.19
CA PRO A 81 23.42 -3.40 0.32
C PRO A 81 22.76 -3.46 1.70
N VAL A 82 22.27 -4.65 2.07
CA VAL A 82 21.45 -4.83 3.27
C VAL A 82 22.10 -4.39 4.57
N HIS A 83 23.42 -4.59 4.72
CA HIS A 83 24.17 -4.24 5.91
C HIS A 83 24.42 -2.72 6.04
N LYS A 84 24.22 -1.97 4.97
CA LYS A 84 24.31 -0.50 4.93
C LYS A 84 22.96 0.19 5.18
N ILE A 85 21.84 -0.56 5.12
CA ILE A 85 20.51 0.00 5.40
C ILE A 85 20.40 0.30 6.89
N ARG A 86 20.44 1.58 7.26
CA ARG A 86 20.25 2.06 8.63
C ARG A 86 18.78 2.05 9.02
N TRP A 87 17.96 2.69 8.22
CA TRP A 87 16.51 2.77 8.40
C TRP A 87 15.78 2.89 7.06
N ALA A 88 14.50 2.54 7.05
CA ALA A 88 13.58 2.88 5.98
C ALA A 88 12.23 3.34 6.55
N LYS A 89 11.78 4.51 6.10
CA LYS A 89 10.55 5.16 6.58
C LYS A 89 9.60 5.38 5.41
N MET A 90 8.38 4.86 5.54
CA MET A 90 7.29 5.06 4.59
C MET A 90 6.48 6.28 5.01
N TYR A 91 6.17 7.13 4.04
CA TYR A 91 5.40 8.35 4.24
C TYR A 91 4.12 8.30 3.43
N LEU A 92 2.98 8.47 4.11
CA LEU A 92 1.65 8.57 3.51
C LEU A 92 1.01 9.89 3.90
N TYR A 93 0.49 10.63 2.93
CA TYR A 93 -0.14 11.92 3.19
C TYR A 93 -1.56 11.73 3.71
N PHE A 94 -1.78 11.90 5.01
CA PHE A 94 -3.12 11.96 5.57
C PHE A 94 -3.81 13.24 5.11
N ALA A 95 -4.96 13.10 4.46
CA ALA A 95 -5.76 14.23 4.00
C ALA A 95 -6.76 14.64 5.10
N TYR A 96 -7.66 13.73 5.49
CA TYR A 96 -8.70 13.99 6.48
C TYR A 96 -9.42 12.68 6.88
N SER A 97 -10.29 12.76 7.90
CA SER A 97 -11.17 11.65 8.29
C SER A 97 -12.58 11.86 7.75
N HIS A 98 -13.04 10.93 6.91
CA HIS A 98 -14.26 11.09 6.14
C HIS A 98 -15.44 10.38 6.81
N LYS A 99 -16.65 10.91 6.60
CA LYS A 99 -17.95 10.28 6.88
C LYS A 99 -18.83 10.40 5.64
N ALA A 100 -19.83 9.53 5.51
CA ALA A 100 -20.87 9.75 4.50
C ALA A 100 -21.56 11.11 4.70
N SER A 101 -22.00 11.73 3.60
CA SER A 101 -22.56 13.09 3.59
C SER A 101 -23.73 13.24 4.58
N GLY A 102 -24.66 12.29 4.58
CA GLY A 102 -25.84 12.28 5.45
C GLY A 102 -25.60 11.87 6.91
N HIS A 103 -24.41 11.38 7.27
CA HIS A 103 -24.17 10.94 8.65
C HIS A 103 -23.92 12.13 9.59
N THR A 104 -24.44 12.07 10.81
CA THR A 104 -24.08 13.02 11.88
C THR A 104 -22.76 12.63 12.55
N VAL A 105 -22.21 13.50 13.39
CA VAL A 105 -21.04 13.16 14.22
C VAL A 105 -21.35 12.06 15.25
N ILE A 106 -22.61 11.96 15.70
CA ILE A 106 -23.06 10.92 16.62
C ILE A 106 -23.08 9.57 15.89
N GLN A 107 -23.57 9.55 14.64
CA GLN A 107 -23.58 8.34 13.82
C GLN A 107 -22.17 7.91 13.41
N THR A 108 -21.32 8.86 12.99
CA THR A 108 -19.95 8.59 12.52
C THR A 108 -18.94 9.42 13.31
N PRO A 109 -18.62 8.99 14.55
CA PRO A 109 -17.75 9.74 15.45
C PRO A 109 -16.32 9.80 14.95
N TYR A 110 -15.59 10.81 15.43
CA TYR A 110 -14.13 10.86 15.33
C TYR A 110 -13.55 9.85 16.31
N ILE A 111 -13.00 8.76 15.78
CA ILE A 111 -12.29 7.76 16.57
C ILE A 111 -10.84 7.73 16.12
N SER A 112 -9.91 7.78 17.06
CA SER A 112 -8.50 7.60 16.73
C SER A 112 -8.26 6.16 16.32
N ARG A 113 -7.56 5.94 15.21
CA ARG A 113 -7.34 4.59 14.68
C ARG A 113 -5.87 4.20 14.80
N PRO A 114 -5.54 3.09 15.46
CA PRO A 114 -4.21 2.48 15.40
C PRO A 114 -3.99 1.86 14.02
N ILE A 115 -3.02 2.37 13.26
CA ILE A 115 -2.68 1.88 11.92
C ILE A 115 -1.42 1.04 11.97
N GLN A 116 -1.50 -0.15 11.40
CA GLN A 116 -0.37 -1.05 11.18
C GLN A 116 -0.09 -1.19 9.68
N VAL A 117 1.18 -1.48 9.39
CA VAL A 117 1.68 -1.74 8.05
C VAL A 117 2.19 -3.18 8.01
N HIS A 118 1.75 -3.95 7.02
CA HIS A 118 2.16 -5.35 6.85
C HIS A 118 2.75 -5.58 5.47
N LEU A 119 3.82 -6.37 5.36
CA LEU A 119 4.40 -6.72 4.06
C LEU A 119 3.45 -7.66 3.33
N VAL A 120 3.17 -7.36 2.05
CA VAL A 120 2.33 -8.18 1.19
C VAL A 120 3.17 -9.30 0.59
N LYS A 121 2.66 -10.54 0.61
CA LYS A 121 3.40 -11.74 0.18
C LYS A 121 2.97 -12.28 -1.18
N LYS A 122 1.83 -11.84 -1.71
CA LYS A 122 1.32 -12.26 -3.02
C LYS A 122 1.32 -11.09 -4.00
N ALA A 123 1.68 -11.38 -5.24
CA ALA A 123 1.55 -10.41 -6.33
C ALA A 123 0.08 -9.99 -6.53
N TRP A 124 -0.09 -8.72 -6.85
CA TRP A 124 -1.35 -8.08 -7.19
C TRP A 124 -1.12 -7.01 -8.26
N ALA A 125 -2.19 -6.56 -8.90
CA ALA A 125 -2.15 -5.50 -9.89
C ALA A 125 -3.21 -4.46 -9.56
N GLU A 126 -2.84 -3.18 -9.52
CA GLU A 126 -3.71 -2.05 -9.17
C GLU A 126 -4.97 -2.01 -10.02
N SER A 127 -4.90 -2.33 -11.31
CA SER A 127 -6.07 -2.38 -12.21
C SER A 127 -6.98 -3.59 -12.00
N GLN A 128 -6.60 -4.57 -11.18
CA GLN A 128 -7.31 -5.84 -11.02
C GLN A 128 -7.67 -6.18 -9.57
N ALA A 129 -6.93 -5.64 -8.61
CA ALA A 129 -7.07 -5.96 -7.20
C ALA A 129 -8.38 -5.39 -6.62
N THR A 130 -9.08 -6.19 -5.85
CA THR A 130 -10.36 -5.88 -5.22
C THR A 130 -10.36 -6.47 -3.82
N SER A 131 -11.42 -6.29 -3.04
CA SER A 131 -11.50 -6.95 -1.75
C SER A 131 -11.50 -8.48 -1.83
N VAL A 132 -11.82 -9.10 -2.96
CA VAL A 132 -11.88 -10.57 -3.10
C VAL A 132 -10.79 -11.15 -4.02
N ARG A 133 -10.28 -10.36 -4.96
CA ARG A 133 -9.30 -10.77 -5.98
C ARG A 133 -8.02 -9.96 -5.90
N ARG A 134 -6.89 -10.61 -6.14
CA ARG A 134 -5.57 -9.95 -6.28
C ARG A 134 -5.19 -9.69 -7.72
N LEU A 135 -5.64 -10.57 -8.61
CA LEU A 135 -5.46 -10.53 -10.05
C LEU A 135 -6.75 -11.03 -10.70
N ASN A 136 -6.90 -10.82 -12.00
CA ASN A 136 -8.04 -11.34 -12.74
C ASN A 136 -8.13 -12.88 -12.59
N GLY A 137 -9.30 -13.38 -12.20
CA GLY A 137 -9.53 -14.80 -11.95
C GLY A 137 -8.82 -15.39 -10.72
N ILE A 138 -8.04 -14.61 -9.97
CA ILE A 138 -7.26 -15.11 -8.83
C ILE A 138 -7.68 -14.39 -7.56
N ASN A 139 -8.25 -15.16 -6.63
CA ASN A 139 -8.71 -14.66 -5.35
C ASN A 139 -7.54 -14.41 -4.38
N TRP A 140 -7.78 -13.53 -3.41
CA TRP A 140 -7.08 -13.59 -2.14
C TRP A 140 -7.43 -14.90 -1.42
N SER A 141 -6.60 -15.32 -0.47
CA SER A 141 -6.93 -16.48 0.37
C SER A 141 -8.16 -16.22 1.25
N GLN A 142 -8.41 -14.97 1.61
CA GLN A 142 -9.63 -14.48 2.26
C GLN A 142 -9.99 -13.07 1.76
N PRO A 143 -11.28 -12.68 1.80
CA PRO A 143 -11.64 -11.29 1.53
C PRO A 143 -10.84 -10.30 2.39
N TYR A 144 -10.39 -9.22 1.77
CA TYR A 144 -9.56 -8.14 2.33
C TYR A 144 -8.12 -8.51 2.66
N LEU A 145 -7.55 -9.56 2.06
CA LEU A 145 -6.18 -10.04 2.32
C LEU A 145 -6.03 -10.64 3.73
N ASP A 146 -5.54 -11.87 3.82
CA ASP A 146 -5.32 -12.48 5.13
C ASP A 146 -3.99 -12.03 5.78
N LEU A 147 -3.99 -11.87 7.11
CA LEU A 147 -2.85 -11.47 7.94
C LEU A 147 -2.29 -12.69 8.70
N ASN A 148 -2.01 -13.77 7.98
CA ASN A 148 -1.59 -15.06 8.54
C ASN A 148 -0.31 -15.63 7.90
N ASN A 149 0.50 -14.77 7.27
CA ASN A 149 1.68 -15.14 6.48
C ASN A 149 1.40 -15.88 5.15
N ASN A 150 0.15 -15.97 4.69
CA ASN A 150 -0.14 -16.42 3.33
C ASN A 150 -0.17 -15.24 2.35
N ASP A 151 -1.11 -14.32 2.57
CA ASP A 151 -1.38 -13.19 1.70
C ASP A 151 -0.56 -11.94 2.08
N ALA A 152 -0.50 -11.64 3.38
CA ALA A 152 0.39 -10.68 4.00
C ALA A 152 0.98 -11.25 5.30
N GLU A 153 2.06 -10.63 5.79
CA GLU A 153 2.66 -10.99 7.08
C GLU A 153 1.68 -10.82 8.24
N ALA A 154 1.67 -11.80 9.16
CA ALA A 154 0.89 -11.69 10.39
C ALA A 154 1.46 -10.61 11.32
N THR A 155 2.79 -10.53 11.39
CA THR A 155 3.48 -9.53 12.22
C THR A 155 3.59 -8.20 11.47
N PRO A 156 3.16 -7.07 12.05
CA PRO A 156 3.31 -5.76 11.44
C PRO A 156 4.79 -5.35 11.34
N GLN A 157 5.11 -4.38 10.47
CA GLN A 157 6.48 -3.88 10.31
C GLN A 157 7.01 -3.20 11.58
N ASP A 158 6.13 -2.56 12.34
CA ASP A 158 6.40 -1.88 13.60
C ASP A 158 5.12 -1.81 14.47
N CYS A 159 5.21 -1.23 15.66
CA CYS A 159 4.08 -0.85 16.50
C CYS A 159 3.05 0.00 15.73
N ALA A 160 1.79 -0.09 16.15
CA ALA A 160 0.73 0.68 15.51
C ALA A 160 0.93 2.18 15.71
N THR A 161 0.77 2.95 14.63
CA THR A 161 0.76 4.42 14.66
C THR A 161 -0.67 4.91 14.83
N THR A 162 -0.97 5.54 15.97
CA THR A 162 -2.31 6.10 16.22
C THR A 162 -2.53 7.37 15.41
N ILE A 163 -3.53 7.34 14.53
CA ILE A 163 -3.96 8.50 13.76
C ILE A 163 -5.21 9.09 14.42
N TYR A 164 -5.04 10.27 15.02
CA TYR A 164 -6.14 11.04 15.58
C TYR A 164 -7.03 11.56 14.44
N SER A 165 -8.31 11.23 14.46
CA SER A 165 -9.20 11.54 13.33
C SER A 165 -9.40 13.06 13.09
N PHE A 166 -9.11 13.91 14.08
CA PHE A 166 -9.20 15.37 13.96
C PHE A 166 -7.82 16.05 13.77
N ARG A 167 -6.77 15.29 13.44
CA ARG A 167 -5.44 15.87 13.19
C ARG A 167 -5.43 16.72 11.90
N PRO A 168 -4.50 17.69 11.78
CA PRO A 168 -4.24 18.37 10.52
C PRO A 168 -3.77 17.41 9.41
N SER A 169 -4.01 17.79 8.16
CA SER A 169 -3.48 17.06 7.00
C SER A 169 -1.94 17.11 6.99
N GLY A 170 -1.31 16.03 6.53
CA GLY A 170 0.14 15.96 6.44
C GLY A 170 0.66 14.53 6.40
N PHE A 171 1.95 14.39 6.13
CA PHE A 171 2.60 13.08 6.11
C PHE A 171 2.53 12.39 7.48
N VAL A 172 2.30 11.09 7.42
CA VAL A 172 2.42 10.13 8.51
C VAL A 172 3.57 9.21 8.17
N GLU A 173 4.47 9.01 9.13
CA GLU A 173 5.60 8.12 9.01
C GLU A 173 5.27 6.74 9.57
N PHE A 174 5.76 5.69 8.90
CA PHE A 174 5.74 4.31 9.37
C PHE A 174 7.14 3.70 9.19
N ASP A 175 7.66 2.99 10.20
CA ASP A 175 8.90 2.24 10.03
C ASP A 175 8.66 0.99 9.19
N VAL A 176 9.41 0.88 8.09
CA VAL A 176 9.36 -0.24 7.14
C VAL A 176 10.75 -0.83 6.90
N THR A 177 11.69 -0.57 7.81
CA THR A 177 13.09 -1.02 7.73
C THR A 177 13.18 -2.53 7.54
N ARG A 178 12.32 -3.29 8.23
CA ARG A 178 12.29 -4.76 8.14
C ARG A 178 11.90 -5.25 6.75
N ALA A 179 10.87 -4.67 6.13
CA ALA A 179 10.46 -5.00 4.78
C ALA A 179 11.53 -4.65 3.75
N VAL A 180 12.08 -3.43 3.79
CA VAL A 180 13.09 -3.00 2.82
C VAL A 180 14.36 -3.86 2.90
N ARG A 181 14.80 -4.22 4.11
CA ARG A 181 15.88 -5.19 4.30
C ARG A 181 15.53 -6.57 3.73
N SER A 182 14.29 -7.01 3.88
CA SER A 182 13.81 -8.30 3.33
C SER A 182 13.77 -8.27 1.80
N TRP A 183 13.35 -7.16 1.20
CA TRP A 183 13.39 -6.96 -0.26
C TRP A 183 14.82 -7.02 -0.78
N ARG A 184 15.76 -6.34 -0.12
CA ARG A 184 17.17 -6.40 -0.48
C ARG A 184 17.78 -7.81 -0.35
N LYS A 185 17.28 -8.64 0.56
CA LYS A 185 17.68 -10.04 0.71
C LYS A 185 17.05 -10.98 -0.33
N GLY A 186 16.19 -10.49 -1.22
CA GLY A 186 15.57 -11.26 -2.29
C GLY A 186 14.09 -11.60 -2.08
N THR A 187 13.44 -11.11 -1.03
CA THR A 187 11.98 -11.21 -0.92
C THR A 187 11.34 -10.34 -2.01
N PRO A 188 10.38 -10.85 -2.81
CA PRO A 188 9.70 -10.01 -3.78
C PRO A 188 9.03 -8.80 -3.13
N ASN A 189 9.24 -7.61 -3.71
CA ASN A 189 8.55 -6.41 -3.29
C ASN A 189 7.14 -6.41 -3.91
N HIS A 190 6.14 -6.88 -3.15
CA HIS A 190 4.72 -6.73 -3.48
C HIS A 190 4.07 -5.57 -2.72
N GLY A 191 4.88 -4.69 -2.11
CA GLY A 191 4.39 -3.56 -1.35
C GLY A 191 3.86 -3.91 0.05
N MET A 192 2.99 -3.04 0.53
CA MET A 192 2.53 -2.95 1.91
C MET A 192 1.00 -2.89 1.97
N LEU A 193 0.43 -3.49 3.02
CA LEU A 193 -0.96 -3.35 3.42
C LEU A 193 -1.07 -2.34 4.55
N LEU A 194 -1.97 -1.38 4.39
CA LEU A 194 -2.45 -0.48 5.45
C LEU A 194 -3.68 -1.07 6.13
N TRP A 195 -3.60 -1.26 7.44
CA TRP A 195 -4.64 -1.88 8.24
C TRP A 195 -4.90 -1.07 9.51
N ALA A 196 -6.17 -0.80 9.82
CA ALA A 196 -6.54 -0.30 11.13
C ALA A 196 -6.82 -1.49 12.05
N THR A 197 -6.17 -1.56 13.21
CA THR A 197 -6.34 -2.73 14.10
C THR A 197 -7.75 -2.82 14.68
N ASP A 198 -8.46 -1.70 14.67
CA ASP A 198 -9.86 -1.54 15.03
C ASP A 198 -10.79 -1.44 13.81
N GLU A 199 -10.44 -2.01 12.64
CA GLU A 199 -11.20 -1.83 11.39
C GLU A 199 -12.69 -2.22 11.48
N ASN A 200 -13.07 -3.03 12.47
CA ASN A 200 -14.47 -3.40 12.71
C ASN A 200 -15.24 -2.33 13.50
N LEU A 201 -14.55 -1.45 14.22
CA LEU A 201 -15.14 -0.31 14.92
C LEU A 201 -15.57 0.75 13.90
N ALA A 202 -16.88 0.94 13.83
CA ALA A 202 -17.51 1.91 12.95
C ALA A 202 -17.24 3.34 13.44
N GLY A 203 -16.80 4.19 12.53
CA GLY A 203 -16.55 5.61 12.77
C GLY A 203 -16.09 6.26 11.47
N ARG A 204 -15.33 7.34 11.53
CA ARG A 204 -14.74 7.90 10.31
C ARG A 204 -13.67 6.95 9.77
N ASP A 205 -13.60 6.82 8.44
CA ASP A 205 -12.44 6.21 7.80
C ASP A 205 -11.37 7.27 7.54
N LEU A 206 -10.12 6.83 7.47
CA LEU A 206 -9.00 7.72 7.17
C LEU A 206 -8.81 7.79 5.66
N ARG A 207 -8.50 8.99 5.17
CA ARG A 207 -8.15 9.25 3.77
C ARG A 207 -6.68 9.61 3.69
N PHE A 208 -5.90 8.78 3.01
CA PHE A 208 -4.53 9.11 2.60
C PHE A 208 -4.53 9.42 1.11
N ALA A 209 -3.71 10.35 0.64
CA ALA A 209 -3.61 10.61 -0.80
C ALA A 209 -3.09 9.37 -1.52
N SER A 210 -3.74 9.00 -2.63
CA SER A 210 -3.26 7.93 -3.52
C SER A 210 -2.33 8.49 -4.59
N ASN A 211 -1.74 7.62 -5.39
CA ASN A 211 -0.97 7.97 -6.59
C ASN A 211 -1.86 8.62 -7.67
N ALA A 212 -3.17 8.37 -7.64
CA ALA A 212 -4.15 9.06 -8.49
C ALA A 212 -4.50 10.49 -7.98
N HIS A 213 -3.98 10.91 -6.83
CA HIS A 213 -4.19 12.27 -6.32
C HIS A 213 -3.53 13.29 -7.26
N PRO A 214 -4.20 14.41 -7.63
CA PRO A 214 -3.70 15.35 -8.64
C PRO A 214 -2.43 16.11 -8.23
N ASP A 215 -2.26 16.36 -6.93
CA ASP A 215 -1.04 16.94 -6.38
C ASP A 215 -0.03 15.83 -6.07
N SER A 216 0.98 15.68 -6.94
CA SER A 216 2.03 14.67 -6.81
C SER A 216 2.92 14.85 -5.59
N LYS A 217 2.94 16.05 -4.98
CA LYS A 217 3.68 16.28 -3.73
C LYS A 217 3.08 15.54 -2.54
N LYS A 218 1.86 15.00 -2.68
CA LYS A 218 1.16 14.21 -1.65
C LYS A 218 1.28 12.71 -1.86
N HIS A 219 1.89 12.27 -2.97
CA HIS A 219 2.06 10.84 -3.26
C HIS A 219 2.94 10.17 -2.22
N ALA A 220 2.64 8.89 -1.98
CA ALA A 220 3.37 8.07 -1.03
C ALA A 220 4.82 7.83 -1.49
N PHE A 221 5.73 7.68 -0.54
CA PHE A 221 7.10 7.30 -0.82
C PHE A 221 7.75 6.59 0.37
N ILE A 222 8.87 5.91 0.12
CA ILE A 222 9.78 5.42 1.17
C ILE A 222 11.10 6.18 1.05
N ASN A 223 11.59 6.72 2.14
CA ASN A 223 13.00 7.11 2.24
C ASN A 223 13.78 5.96 2.88
N VAL A 224 14.91 5.59 2.29
CA VAL A 224 15.84 4.58 2.80
C VAL A 224 17.19 5.22 3.01
N MET A 225 17.65 5.26 4.26
CA MET A 225 19.00 5.70 4.57
C MET A 225 19.97 4.54 4.47
N CYS A 226 20.94 4.73 3.61
CA CYS A 226 22.01 3.80 3.32
C CYS A 226 23.32 4.50 3.59
N GLU A 227 24.14 3.97 4.49
CA GLU A 227 25.40 4.61 4.81
C GLU A 227 26.61 3.92 4.20
N TYR A 228 27.64 4.70 3.91
CA TYR A 228 28.79 4.31 3.10
C TYR A 228 29.91 3.71 3.94
#